data_AF-A0A847DYN0-F1
#
_entry.id   AF-A0A847DYN0-F1
#
_cell.length_a   1.000
_cell.length_b   1.000
_cell.length_c   1.000
_cell.angle_alpha   90.00
_cell.angle_beta   90.00
_cell.angle_gamma   90.00
#
_symmetry.space_group_name_H-M   'P 1'
#
loop_
_entity.id
_entity.type
_entity.pdbx_description
1 polymer ?
#
loop_
_entity_poly.entity_id
_entity_poly.type
_entity_poly.pdbx_seq_one_letter_code
_entity_poly.pdbx_strand_id
1 'polypeptide(L)'
;MAEYRLTSTWQIAAPIEQVYRTIRDSGDWPSWWHGVERVVDVEQGADSGIGRVQRHVWKGPLPYRLEFELRVTRVEPQRALEARVHGEVEG
;
A
#
# COMPACT_ATOMS: atom_id res chain seq x y z
N MET A 1 16.85 18.81 -4.31
CA MET A 1 15.76 17.92 -4.80
C MET A 1 14.44 18.53 -4.39
N ALA A 2 13.40 18.41 -5.22
CA ALA A 2 12.07 18.87 -4.85
C ALA A 2 11.39 17.82 -3.97
N GLU A 3 10.82 18.23 -2.85
CA GLU A 3 10.01 17.38 -1.99
C GLU A 3 8.54 17.57 -2.34
N TYR A 4 7.85 16.50 -2.71
CA TYR A 4 6.43 16.52 -3.03
C TYR A 4 5.65 15.85 -1.91
N ARG A 5 4.62 16.54 -1.41
CA ARG A 5 3.67 15.99 -0.43
C ARG A 5 2.30 15.93 -1.08
N LEU A 6 1.82 14.72 -1.33
CA LEU A 6 0.49 14.49 -1.89
C LEU A 6 -0.44 14.02 -0.78
N THR A 7 -1.63 14.60 -0.70
CA THR A 7 -2.65 14.22 0.28
C THR A 7 -3.96 13.99 -0.46
N SER A 8 -4.60 12.86 -0.21
CA SER A 8 -5.90 12.51 -0.77
C SER A 8 -6.84 12.14 0.38
N THR A 9 -8.06 12.66 0.36
CA THR A 9 -9.09 12.36 1.37
C THR A 9 -10.28 11.69 0.71
N TRP A 10 -10.69 10.55 1.27
CA TRP A 10 -11.74 9.70 0.73
C TRP A 10 -12.84 9.57 1.77
N GLN A 11 -14.09 9.78 1.37
CA GLN A 11 -15.25 9.53 2.23
C GLN A 11 -15.97 8.29 1.70
N ILE A 12 -16.01 7.25 2.52
CA ILE A 12 -16.56 5.94 2.15
C ILE A 12 -17.72 5.63 3.09
N ALA A 13 -18.89 5.32 2.54
CA ALA A 13 -20.06 4.90 3.31
C ALA A 13 -19.95 3.44 3.77
N ALA A 14 -18.96 3.14 4.61
CA ALA A 14 -18.71 1.82 5.16
C ALA A 14 -18.14 1.90 6.59
N PRO A 15 -18.31 0.85 7.42
CA PRO A 15 -17.67 0.79 8.74
C PRO A 15 -16.14 0.87 8.63
N ILE A 16 -15.50 1.61 9.55
CA ILE A 16 -14.05 1.79 9.56
C ILE A 16 -13.28 0.46 9.62
N GLU A 17 -13.84 -0.53 10.32
CA GLU A 17 -13.22 -1.85 10.42
C GLU A 17 -13.18 -2.60 9.09
N GLN A 18 -14.24 -2.48 8.27
CA GLN A 18 -14.27 -3.07 6.95
C GLN A 18 -13.23 -2.40 6.05
N VAL A 19 -13.20 -1.06 6.04
CA VAL A 19 -12.19 -0.30 5.28
C VAL A 19 -10.78 -0.68 5.72
N TYR A 20 -10.52 -0.71 7.03
CA TYR A 20 -9.24 -1.09 7.60
C TYR A 20 -8.79 -2.50 7.19
N ARG A 21 -9.69 -3.49 7.23
CA ARG A 21 -9.36 -4.87 6.80
C ARG A 21 -9.03 -4.91 5.31
N THR A 22 -9.84 -4.24 4.47
CA THR A 22 -9.62 -4.19 3.01
C THR A 22 -8.31 -3.52 2.63
N ILE A 23 -7.93 -2.40 3.28
CA ILE A 23 -6.63 -1.76 3.01
C ILE A 23 -5.45 -2.54 3.59
N ARG A 24 -5.63 -3.24 4.72
CA ARG A 24 -4.57 -4.06 5.32
C ARG A 24 -4.27 -5.30 4.49
N ASP A 25 -5.27 -5.88 3.85
CA ASP A 25 -5.12 -7.06 2.98
C ASP A 25 -4.65 -6.67 1.57
N SER A 26 -3.41 -6.19 1.51
CA SER A 26 -2.78 -5.74 0.26
C SER A 26 -2.64 -6.84 -0.79
N GLY A 27 -2.62 -8.12 -0.38
CA GLY A 27 -2.60 -9.25 -1.31
C GLY A 27 -3.84 -9.33 -2.19
N ASP A 28 -4.99 -8.89 -1.67
CA ASP A 28 -6.28 -8.92 -2.39
C ASP A 28 -6.55 -7.61 -3.17
N TRP A 29 -5.70 -6.59 -3.08
CA TRP A 29 -5.89 -5.35 -3.85
C TRP A 29 -6.11 -5.55 -5.36
N PRO A 30 -5.42 -6.48 -6.06
CA PRO A 30 -5.67 -6.71 -7.48
C PRO A 30 -7.10 -7.14 -7.82
N SER A 31 -7.88 -7.66 -6.87
CA SER A 31 -9.26 -8.11 -7.13
C SER A 31 -10.26 -6.95 -7.21
N TRP A 32 -9.97 -5.81 -6.58
CA TRP A 32 -10.91 -4.69 -6.47
C TRP A 32 -10.32 -3.31 -6.82
N TRP A 33 -9.01 -3.11 -6.72
CA TRP A 33 -8.37 -1.83 -7.03
C TRP A 33 -7.84 -1.81 -8.46
N HIS A 34 -8.61 -1.19 -9.35
CA HIS A 34 -8.24 -1.01 -10.74
C HIS A 34 -6.97 -0.16 -10.88
N GLY A 35 -5.83 -0.82 -11.12
CA GLY A 35 -4.50 -0.20 -11.20
C GLY A 35 -3.43 -1.00 -10.48
N VAL A 36 -3.79 -1.83 -9.50
CA VAL A 36 -2.86 -2.77 -8.86
C VAL A 36 -2.90 -4.08 -9.65
N GLU A 37 -1.80 -4.43 -10.33
CA GLU A 37 -1.74 -5.70 -11.07
C GLU A 37 -1.27 -6.86 -10.18
N ARG A 38 -0.37 -6.59 -9.23
CA ARG A 38 0.23 -7.65 -8.40
C ARG A 38 0.76 -7.10 -7.08
N VAL A 39 0.60 -7.89 -6.04
CA VAL A 39 1.24 -7.70 -4.73
C VAL A 39 1.85 -9.02 -4.29
N VAL A 40 3.14 -9.01 -3.96
CA VAL A 40 3.89 -10.20 -3.54
C VAL A 40 4.65 -9.89 -2.26
N ASP A 41 4.59 -10.78 -1.29
CA ASP A 41 5.41 -10.68 -0.08
C ASP A 41 6.86 -11.06 -0.39
N VAL A 42 7.78 -10.15 -0.07
CA VAL A 42 9.23 -10.33 -0.22
C VAL A 42 9.85 -10.73 1.11
N GLU A 43 9.43 -10.07 2.20
CA GLU A 43 9.87 -10.38 3.56
C GLU A 43 8.67 -10.44 4.51
N GLN A 44 8.66 -11.44 5.39
CA GLN A 44 7.69 -11.50 6.47
C GLN A 44 8.08 -10.50 7.56
N GLY A 45 7.07 -9.75 8.04
CA GLY A 45 7.21 -8.87 9.19
C GLY A 45 6.97 -9.58 10.52
N ALA A 46 6.92 -8.81 11.60
CA ALA A 46 6.41 -9.28 12.89
C ALA A 46 4.91 -9.61 12.79
N ASP A 47 4.36 -10.29 13.81
CA ASP A 47 2.92 -10.64 13.88
C ASP A 47 1.99 -9.43 13.73
N SER A 48 2.46 -8.24 14.15
CA SER A 48 1.75 -6.97 13.97
C SER A 48 1.63 -6.53 12.51
N GLY A 49 2.49 -7.05 11.63
CA GLY A 49 2.70 -6.66 10.23
C GLY A 49 3.86 -5.68 10.04
N ILE A 50 4.42 -5.12 11.11
CA ILE A 50 5.54 -4.17 11.05
C ILE A 50 6.79 -4.89 10.52
N GLY A 51 7.51 -4.24 9.60
CA GLY A 51 8.70 -4.78 8.95
C GLY A 51 8.41 -5.63 7.72
N ARG A 52 7.15 -6.01 7.45
CA ARG A 52 6.76 -6.74 6.24
C ARG A 52 7.16 -5.93 5.02
N VAL A 53 7.82 -6.57 4.06
CA VAL A 53 8.18 -5.98 2.77
C VAL A 53 7.34 -6.62 1.69
N GLN A 54 6.67 -5.78 0.89
CA GLN A 54 5.83 -6.21 -0.21
C GLN A 54 6.25 -5.51 -1.48
N ARG A 55 6.30 -6.26 -2.57
CA ARG A 55 6.54 -5.72 -3.89
C ARG A 55 5.23 -5.57 -4.64
N HIS A 56 5.01 -4.38 -5.17
CA HIS A 56 3.79 -4.03 -5.88
C HIS A 56 4.09 -3.70 -7.33
N VAL A 57 3.22 -4.15 -8.22
CA VAL A 57 3.23 -3.77 -9.63
C VAL A 57 1.94 -3.04 -9.95
N TRP A 58 2.07 -1.79 -10.38
CA TRP A 58 0.96 -0.90 -10.70
C TRP A 58 0.95 -0.59 -12.19
N LYS A 59 -0.26 -0.55 -12.75
CA LYS A 59 -0.50 -0.08 -14.11
C LYS A 59 -1.47 1.09 -14.06
N GLY A 60 -0.91 2.28 -14.15
CA GLY A 60 -1.68 3.51 -14.30
C GLY A 60 -2.18 3.72 -15.74
N PRO A 61 -2.70 4.92 -16.05
CA PRO A 61 -3.13 5.29 -17.41
C PRO A 61 -1.97 5.45 -18.40
N LEU A 62 -0.72 5.44 -17.92
CA LEU A 62 0.49 5.57 -18.73
C LEU A 62 0.95 4.19 -19.26
N PRO A 63 1.71 4.13 -20.37
CA PRO A 63 2.06 2.87 -21.03
C PRO A 63 3.08 2.00 -20.27
N TYR A 64 3.56 2.44 -19.11
CA TYR A 64 4.55 1.74 -18.30
C TYR A 64 3.96 1.21 -16.99
N ARG A 65 4.59 0.17 -16.48
CA ARG A 65 4.32 -0.38 -15.15
C ARG A 65 5.25 0.26 -14.15
N LEU A 66 4.74 0.52 -12.96
CA LEU A 66 5.53 0.97 -11.82
C LEU A 66 5.77 -0.22 -10.90
N GLU A 67 7.03 -0.53 -10.62
CA GLU A 67 7.41 -1.57 -9.66
C GLU A 67 8.13 -0.94 -8.48
N PHE A 68 7.62 -1.20 -7.27
CA PHE A 68 8.21 -0.66 -6.04
C PHE A 68 7.95 -1.59 -4.86
N GLU A 69 8.81 -1.46 -3.85
CA GLU A 69 8.71 -2.19 -2.60
C GLU A 69 8.20 -1.26 -1.50
N LEU A 70 7.28 -1.73 -0.67
CA LEU A 70 6.83 -1.03 0.52
C LEU A 70 7.23 -1.83 1.75
N ARG A 71 7.81 -1.15 2.73
CA ARG A 71 8.05 -1.69 4.07
C ARG A 71 7.10 -1.06 5.07
N VAL A 72 6.31 -1.88 5.75
CA VAL A 72 5.39 -1.40 6.81
C VAL A 72 6.19 -0.89 8.01
N THR A 73 5.96 0.36 8.41
CA THR A 73 6.70 1.03 9.51
C THR A 73 5.84 1.23 10.75
N ARG A 74 4.53 1.43 10.60
CA ARG A 74 3.60 1.63 11.72
C ARG A 74 2.23 1.06 11.40
N VAL A 75 1.63 0.43 12.42
CA VAL A 75 0.28 -0.12 12.34
C VAL A 75 -0.46 0.26 13.61
N GLU A 76 -1.51 1.05 13.45
CA GLU A 76 -2.49 1.37 14.49
C GLU A 76 -3.87 0.94 14.01
N PRO A 77 -4.44 -0.13 14.59
CA PRO A 77 -5.71 -0.68 14.13
C PRO A 77 -6.79 0.38 14.00
N GLN A 78 -7.43 0.43 12.82
CA GLN A 78 -8.53 1.35 12.49
C GLN A 78 -8.18 2.86 12.59
N ARG A 79 -6.89 3.21 12.71
CA ARG A 79 -6.43 4.60 12.87
C ARG A 79 -5.34 4.99 11.88
N ALA A 80 -4.30 4.16 11.74
CA ALA A 80 -3.17 4.46 10.87
C ALA A 80 -2.50 3.20 10.33
N LEU A 81 -2.07 3.27 9.08
CA LEU A 81 -1.15 2.33 8.46
C LEU A 81 -0.10 3.18 7.74
N GLU A 82 1.16 2.97 8.09
CA GLU A 82 2.28 3.66 7.45
C GLU A 82 3.22 2.64 6.84
N ALA A 83 3.67 2.93 5.63
CA ALA A 83 4.69 2.17 4.95
C ALA A 83 5.63 3.15 4.24
N ARG A 84 6.90 2.77 4.16
CA ARG A 84 7.92 3.50 3.41
C ARG A 84 8.15 2.81 2.08
N VAL A 85 8.19 3.57 1.00
CA VAL A 85 8.39 3.06 -0.35
C VAL A 85 9.88 3.14 -0.73
N HIS A 86 10.37 2.05 -1.30
CA HIS A 86 11.71 1.90 -1.82
C HIS A 86 11.63 1.42 -3.28
N GLY A 87 12.42 1.98 -4.19
CA GLY A 87 12.48 1.55 -5.60
C GLY A 87 12.34 2.70 -6.61
N GLU A 88 11.60 2.47 -7.70
CA GLU A 88 11.37 3.46 -8.77
C GLU A 88 10.65 4.73 -8.28
N VAL A 89 9.96 4.62 -7.15
CA VAL A 89 9.41 5.73 -6.38
C VAL A 89 10.08 5.66 -5.00
N GLU A 90 10.84 6.67 -4.63
CA GLU A 90 11.50 6.77 -3.33
C GLU A 90 10.76 7.80 -2.47
N GLY A 91 10.24 7.40 -1.31
CA GLY A 91 9.39 8.24 -0.46
C GLY A 91 8.82 7.56 0.77
#